data_AF-A0A495ZX11-F1
#
_entry.id   AF-A0A495ZX11-F1
#
_cell.length_a   1.000
_cell.length_b   1.000
_cell.length_c   1.000
_cell.angle_alpha   90.00
_cell.angle_beta   90.00
_cell.angle_gamma   90.00
#
_symmetry.space_group_name_H-M   'P 1'
#
loop_
_entity.id
_entity.type
_entity.pdbx_description
1 polymer ?
#
loop_
_entity_poly.entity_id
_entity_poly.type
_entity_poly.pdbx_seq_one_letter_code
_entity_poly.pdbx_strand_id
1 'polypeptide(L)' 'MQESKTYQRQREKIARETTIKHILSALKTKFSTDVVNALTPVIQNIADLQRLEQLLLGAPHVQSVEAFKQLLNE' A
#
# COMPACT_ATOMS: atom_id res chain seq x y z
N MET A 1 -2.47 -13.03 -29.16
CA MET A 1 -3.24 -12.22 -28.19
C MET A 1 -3.09 -12.63 -26.72
N GLN A 2 -2.58 -13.83 -26.36
CA GLN A 2 -2.34 -14.21 -24.95
C GLN A 2 -1.20 -13.43 -24.28
N GLU A 3 -0.16 -13.08 -25.02
CA GLU A 3 1.01 -12.35 -24.51
C GLU A 3 0.64 -10.98 -23.93
N SER A 4 -0.33 -10.29 -24.55
CA SER A 4 -0.82 -8.99 -24.08
C SER A 4 -1.50 -9.06 -22.70
N LYS A 5 -2.29 -10.11 -22.44
CA LYS A 5 -2.99 -10.30 -21.14
C LYS A 5 -2.02 -10.66 -20.02
N THR A 6 -1.03 -11.50 -20.31
CA THR A 6 0.03 -11.86 -19.33
C THR A 6 0.87 -10.64 -18.98
N TYR A 7 1.22 -9.81 -19.97
CA TYR A 7 1.96 -8.59 -19.76
C TYR A 7 1.18 -7.55 -18.93
N GLN A 8 -0.13 -7.39 -19.21
CA GLN A 8 -1.00 -6.52 -18.40
C GLN A 8 -1.03 -6.97 -16.93
N ARG A 9 -1.24 -8.26 -16.67
CA ARG A 9 -1.25 -8.81 -15.31
C ARG A 9 0.09 -8.62 -14.59
N GLN A 10 1.21 -8.77 -15.30
CA GLN A 10 2.53 -8.51 -14.72
C GLN A 10 2.71 -7.04 -14.36
N ARG A 11 2.29 -6.12 -15.23
CA ARG A 11 2.33 -4.69 -14.95
C ARG A 11 1.47 -4.31 -13.75
N GLU A 12 0.25 -4.83 -13.67
CA GLU A 12 -0.64 -4.61 -12.52
C GLU A 12 -0.02 -5.14 -11.22
N LYS A 13 0.58 -6.33 -11.25
CA LYS A 13 1.30 -6.89 -10.10
C LYS A 13 2.46 -5.99 -9.66
N ILE A 14 3.29 -5.54 -10.59
CA ILE A 14 4.44 -4.67 -10.30
C ILE A 14 3.97 -3.32 -9.74
N ALA A 15 2.92 -2.74 -10.32
CA ALA A 15 2.33 -1.50 -9.82
C ALA A 15 1.86 -1.68 -8.36
N ARG A 16 1.11 -2.75 -8.08
CA ARG A 16 0.65 -3.09 -6.72
C ARG A 16 1.80 -3.19 -5.72
N GLU A 17 2.81 -3.99 -6.05
CA GLU A 17 3.98 -4.22 -5.18
C GLU A 17 4.78 -2.93 -4.93
N THR A 18 4.92 -2.10 -5.98
CA THR A 18 5.60 -0.80 -5.88
C THR A 18 4.82 0.16 -4.99
N THR A 19 3.50 0.25 -5.16
CA THR A 19 2.65 1.12 -4.35
C THR A 19 2.68 0.69 -2.88
N ILE A 20 2.58 -0.62 -2.59
CA ILE A 20 2.73 -1.15 -1.22
C ILE A 20 4.07 -0.73 -0.62
N LYS A 21 5.18 -0.89 -1.36
CA LYS A 21 6.51 -0.48 -0.90
C LYS A 21 6.55 1.01 -0.55
N HIS A 22 5.97 1.86 -1.40
CA HIS A 22 5.94 3.30 -1.16
C HIS A 22 5.09 3.68 0.07
N ILE A 23 3.94 3.03 0.29
CA ILE A 23 3.13 3.22 1.51
C ILE A 23 3.97 2.90 2.75
N LEU A 24 4.62 1.74 2.77
CA LEU A 24 5.44 1.31 3.90
C LEU A 24 6.63 2.24 4.14
N SER A 25 7.27 2.71 3.07
CA SER A 25 8.34 3.71 3.17
C SER A 25 7.83 5.03 3.75
N ALA A 26 6.68 5.54 3.28
CA ALA A 26 6.08 6.77 3.78
C ALA A 26 5.68 6.66 5.26
N LEU A 27 5.17 5.52 5.70
CA LEU A 27 4.85 5.30 7.11
C LEU A 27 6.12 5.21 7.97
N LYS A 28 7.19 4.57 7.46
CA LYS A 28 8.48 4.44 8.17
C LYS A 28 9.23 5.75 8.35
N THR A 29 8.91 6.81 7.60
CA THR A 29 9.47 8.14 7.88
C THR A 29 8.82 8.82 9.08
N LYS A 30 7.64 8.35 9.51
CA LYS A 30 6.83 8.97 10.58
C LYS A 30 6.70 8.11 11.83
N PHE A 31 6.71 6.79 11.67
CA PHE A 31 6.43 5.82 12.72
C PHE A 31 7.55 4.79 12.83
N SER A 32 7.64 4.12 14.00
CA SER A 32 8.67 3.11 14.22
C SER A 32 8.50 1.91 13.29
N THR A 33 9.63 1.34 12.89
CA THR A 33 9.68 0.21 11.96
C THR A 33 8.84 -0.98 12.44
N ASP A 34 8.88 -1.31 13.73
CA ASP A 34 8.10 -2.41 14.31
C ASP A 34 6.58 -2.20 14.13
N VAL A 35 6.12 -0.97 14.36
CA VAL A 35 4.70 -0.64 14.23
C VAL A 35 4.27 -0.67 12.77
N VAL A 36 5.08 -0.17 11.85
CA VAL A 36 4.78 -0.26 10.41
C VAL A 36 4.83 -1.71 9.91
N ASN A 37 5.77 -2.52 10.40
CA ASN A 37 5.88 -3.92 10.04
C ASN A 37 4.61 -4.70 10.45
N ALA A 38 3.99 -4.37 11.60
CA ALA A 38 2.71 -4.96 12.01
C ALA A 38 1.54 -4.66 11.05
N LEU A 39 1.60 -3.55 10.31
CA LEU A 39 0.59 -3.16 9.31
C LEU A 39 0.81 -3.83 7.94
N THR A 40 2.01 -4.36 7.70
CA THR A 40 2.42 -4.88 6.40
C THR A 40 1.49 -5.99 5.86
N PRO A 41 1.08 -6.99 6.66
CA PRO A 41 0.18 -8.04 6.17
C PRO A 41 -1.19 -7.50 5.73
N VAL A 42 -1.71 -6.50 6.45
CA VAL A 42 -3.01 -5.88 6.13
C VAL A 42 -2.93 -5.13 4.81
N ILE A 43 -1.87 -4.33 4.61
CA ILE A 43 -1.66 -3.58 3.38
C ILE A 43 -1.42 -4.52 2.18
N GLN A 44 -0.69 -5.62 2.38
CA GLN A 44 -0.41 -6.61 1.33
C GLN A 44 -1.63 -7.38 0.85
N ASN A 45 -2.64 -7.55 1.71
CA ASN A 45 -3.90 -8.22 1.36
C ASN A 45 -4.83 -7.35 0.51
N ILE A 46 -4.53 -6.07 0.33
CA ILE A 46 -5.32 -5.17 -0.53
C ILE A 46 -5.03 -5.50 -1.99
N ALA A 47 -6.01 -6.11 -2.65
CA ALA A 47 -5.92 -6.47 -4.07
C ALA A 47 -6.14 -5.27 -5.00
N ASP A 48 -6.90 -4.28 -4.54
CA ASP A 48 -7.29 -3.11 -5.32
C ASP A 48 -6.15 -2.07 -5.40
N LEU A 49 -5.65 -1.83 -6.62
CA LEU A 49 -4.59 -0.85 -6.87
C LEU A 49 -5.04 0.58 -6.60
N GLN A 50 -6.27 0.94 -6.96
CA GLN A 50 -6.80 2.29 -6.71
C GLN A 50 -6.91 2.54 -5.20
N ARG A 51 -7.30 1.53 -4.43
CA ARG A 51 -7.32 1.62 -2.97
C ARG A 51 -5.92 1.84 -2.39
N LEU A 52 -4.91 1.14 -2.92
CA LEU A 52 -3.52 1.33 -2.53
C LEU A 52 -3.01 2.74 -2.89
N GLU A 53 -3.39 3.29 -4.04
CA GLU A 53 -3.03 4.65 -4.44
C GLU A 53 -3.64 5.69 -3.49
N GLN A 54 -4.90 5.52 -3.07
CA GLN A 54 -5.51 6.38 -2.05
C GLN A 54 -4.79 6.31 -0.71
N LEU A 55 -4.40 5.10 -0.27
CA LEU A 55 -3.61 4.92 0.95
C LEU A 55 -2.23 5.57 0.85
N LEU A 56 -1.59 5.50 -0.32
CA LEU A 56 -0.31 6.16 -0.57
C LEU A 56 -0.43 7.68 -0.46
N LEU A 57 -1.50 8.26 -1.02
CA LEU A 57 -1.77 9.69 -0.92
C LEU A 57 -2.11 10.11 0.51
N GLY A 58 -2.83 9.28 1.27
CA GLY A 58 -3.20 9.58 2.65
C GLY A 58 -2.09 9.36 3.68
N ALA A 59 -1.18 8.40 3.46
CA ALA A 59 -0.15 8.00 4.43
C ALA A 59 0.74 9.15 4.94
N PRO A 60 1.16 10.14 4.13
CA PRO A 60 1.91 11.29 4.62
C PRO A 60 1.09 12.21 5.56
N HIS A 61 -0.24 12.20 5.48
CA HIS A 61 -1.12 13.13 6.19
C HIS A 61 -1.66 12.60 7.52
N VAL A 62 -1.62 11.27 7.74
CA VAL A 62 -2.08 10.69 9.01
C VAL A 62 -1.20 11.11 10.18
N GLN A 63 -1.81 11.50 11.31
CA GLN A 63 -1.07 11.99 12.49
C GLN A 63 -0.68 10.87 13.46
N SER A 64 -1.25 9.68 13.30
CA SER A 64 -0.96 8.52 14.15
C SER A 64 -1.13 7.22 13.36
N VAL A 65 -0.61 6.13 13.93
CA VAL A 65 -0.80 4.79 13.40
C VAL A 65 -2.28 4.39 13.46
N GLU A 66 -2.98 4.73 14.54
CA GLU A 66 -4.43 4.55 14.67
C GLU A 66 -5.21 5.28 13.58
N ALA A 67 -4.82 6.52 13.22
CA ALA A 67 -5.44 7.24 12.11
C ALA A 67 -5.20 6.53 10.77
N PHE A 68 -4.02 5.94 10.57
CA PHE A 68 -3.78 5.11 9.39
C PHE A 68 -4.59 3.80 9.41
N LYS A 69 -4.77 3.17 10.58
CA LYS A 69 -5.64 1.99 10.72
C LYS A 69 -7.10 2.32 10.42
N GLN A 70 -7.58 3.50 10.80
CA GLN A 70 -8.90 3.97 10.40
C GLN A 70 -8.98 4.14 8.89
N LEU A 71 -7.98 4.80 8.30
CA LEU A 71 -7.88 4.96 6.86
C LEU A 71 -7.85 3.61 6.13
N LEU A 72 -7.30 2.53 6.71
CA LEU A 72 -7.31 1.17 6.11
C LEU A 72 -8.70 0.52 6.09
N ASN A 73 -9.60 0.89 7.00
CA ASN A 73 -10.92 0.27 7.19
C ASN A 73 -12.06 1.03 6.51
N GLU A 74 -11.77 2.19 5.90
CA GLU A 74 -12.71 2.93 5.03
C GLU A 74 -12.96 2.21 3.70
#